data_AF-S4H5T9-F1
#
_entry.id   AF-S4H5T9-F1
#
_cell.length_a   1.000
_cell.length_b   1.000
_cell.length_c   1.000
_cell.angle_alpha   90.00
_cell.angle_beta   90.00
_cell.angle_gamma   90.00
#
_symmetry.space_group_name_H-M   'P 1'
#
loop_
_entity.id
_entity.type
_entity.pdbx_description
1 polymer ?
#
loop_
_entity_poly.entity_id
_entity_poly.type
_entity_poly.pdbx_seq_one_letter_code
_entity_poly.pdbx_strand_id
1 'polypeptide(L)'
;MCGNRFTTVETTQLLVMKRSGSVEPFDRAKVVAGVGKACQGRPIDSEELKTLGMEVEADLRARGLAQITSEDVGKAILKPLRELDEVAYLRFASVYQNFTGLEDFERAIDDLKKSK
;
A
#
# COMPACT_ATOMS: atom_id res chain seq x y z
N MET A 1 32.54 -23.54 27.57
CA MET A 1 32.32 -22.26 28.28
C MET A 1 32.16 -21.18 27.23
N CYS A 2 31.09 -20.38 27.35
CA CYS A 2 30.79 -19.09 26.70
C CYS A 2 30.73 -19.09 25.15
N GLY A 3 29.61 -18.82 24.49
CA GLY A 3 28.49 -17.97 24.86
C GLY A 3 28.51 -16.71 23.98
N ASN A 4 27.47 -16.59 23.14
CA ASN A 4 27.05 -15.42 22.37
C ASN A 4 27.86 -15.04 21.13
N ARG A 5 27.19 -15.18 19.98
CA ARG A 5 26.82 -14.04 19.13
C ARG A 5 25.63 -14.45 18.26
N PHE A 6 24.46 -14.50 18.89
CA PHE A 6 23.22 -14.29 18.15
C PHE A 6 23.27 -12.84 17.67
N THR A 7 23.61 -12.63 16.41
CA THR A 7 23.30 -11.37 15.74
C THR A 7 21.78 -11.32 15.67
N THR A 8 21.15 -10.64 16.65
CA THR A 8 19.79 -10.16 16.48
C THR A 8 19.83 -9.30 15.23
N VAL A 9 19.32 -9.82 14.13
CA VAL A 9 19.05 -9.01 12.95
C VAL A 9 17.98 -8.05 13.43
N GLU A 10 18.39 -6.85 13.86
CA GLU A 10 17.49 -5.73 14.12
C GLU A 10 16.75 -5.49 12.82
N THR A 11 15.63 -6.18 12.63
CA THR A 11 14.73 -5.88 11.54
C THR A 11 14.13 -4.56 11.94
N THR A 12 14.72 -3.46 11.45
CA THR A 12 14.24 -2.10 11.69
C THR A 12 12.75 -2.11 11.40
N GLN A 13 11.95 -2.00 12.46
CA GLN A 13 10.50 -2.02 12.33
C GLN A 13 10.11 -0.79 11.53
N LEU A 14 9.47 -0.98 10.39
CA LEU A 14 8.96 0.11 9.58
C LEU A 14 7.82 0.78 10.35
N LEU A 15 7.97 2.06 10.67
CA LEU A 15 6.96 2.82 11.39
C LEU A 15 6.09 3.63 10.43
N VAL A 16 4.79 3.67 10.67
CA VAL A 16 3.82 4.46 9.90
C VAL A 16 3.30 5.60 10.77
N MET A 17 3.56 6.83 10.35
CA MET A 17 2.94 8.04 10.89
C MET A 17 1.58 8.24 10.23
N LYS A 18 0.50 8.20 11.01
CA LYS A 18 -0.87 8.49 10.55
C LYS A 18 -1.09 9.99 10.43
N ARG A 19 -2.09 10.39 9.63
CA ARG A 19 -2.56 11.78 9.54
C ARG A 19 -2.99 12.39 10.90
N SER A 20 -3.38 11.56 11.86
CA SER A 20 -3.68 11.97 13.24
C SER A 20 -2.45 12.36 14.06
N GLY A 21 -1.23 12.13 13.55
CA GLY A 21 0.03 12.30 14.27
C GLY A 21 0.47 11.07 15.07
N SER A 22 -0.38 10.04 15.15
CA SER A 22 -0.04 8.78 15.82
C SER A 22 0.98 7.98 15.00
N VAL A 23 1.92 7.31 15.67
CA VAL A 23 2.92 6.43 15.03
C VAL A 23 2.66 5.00 15.48
N GLU A 24 2.59 4.09 14.52
CA GLU A 24 2.40 2.66 14.77
C GLU A 24 3.32 1.83 13.88
N PRO A 25 3.65 0.59 14.26
CA PRO A 25 4.33 -0.34 13.36
C PRO A 25 3.51 -0.58 12.10
N PHE A 26 4.19 -0.71 10.95
CA PHE A 26 3.58 -1.12 9.70
C PHE A 26 2.93 -2.50 9.87
N ASP A 27 1.66 -2.59 9.47
CA ASP A 27 0.88 -3.80 9.55
C ASP A 27 0.27 -4.12 8.18
N ARG A 28 0.73 -5.23 7.59
CA ARG A 28 0.22 -5.74 6.32
C ARG A 28 -1.27 -6.05 6.37
N ALA A 29 -1.79 -6.53 7.49
CA ALA A 29 -3.21 -6.85 7.61
C ALA A 29 -4.08 -5.59 7.45
N LYS A 30 -3.60 -4.43 7.93
CA LYS A 30 -4.29 -3.15 7.72
C LYS A 30 -4.26 -2.71 6.26
N VAL A 31 -3.16 -2.95 5.55
CA VAL A 31 -3.07 -2.69 4.09
C VAL A 31 -4.08 -3.54 3.35
N VAL A 32 -4.08 -4.85 3.57
CA VAL A 32 -5.02 -5.79 2.94
C VAL A 32 -6.47 -5.43 3.26
N ALA A 33 -6.78 -5.07 4.51
CA ALA A 33 -8.12 -4.65 4.89
C ALA A 33 -8.55 -3.33 4.22
N GLY A 34 -7.62 -2.38 4.05
CA GLY A 34 -7.88 -1.12 3.35
C GLY A 34 -8.16 -1.32 1.86
N VAL A 35 -7.33 -2.13 1.20
CA VAL A 35 -7.46 -2.48 -0.23
C VAL A 35 -8.68 -3.36 -0.48
N GLY A 36 -8.98 -4.29 0.44
CA GLY A 36 -10.10 -5.22 0.32
C GLY A 36 -11.45 -4.52 0.12
N LYS A 37 -11.63 -3.31 0.68
CA LYS A 37 -12.83 -2.49 0.41
C LYS A 37 -12.95 -2.05 -1.04
N ALA A 38 -11.84 -1.67 -1.67
CA ALA A 38 -11.81 -1.27 -3.07
C ALA A 38 -12.00 -2.47 -4.03
N CYS A 39 -11.54 -3.65 -3.61
CA CYS A 39 -11.63 -4.91 -4.36
C CYS A 39 -13.01 -5.60 -4.28
N GLN A 40 -13.98 -5.08 -3.51
CA GLN A 40 -15.28 -5.73 -3.35
C GLN A 40 -16.01 -5.94 -4.69
N GLY A 41 -16.40 -7.19 -4.96
CA GLY A 41 -17.09 -7.58 -6.19
C GLY A 41 -16.19 -7.66 -7.43
N ARG A 42 -14.86 -7.63 -7.26
CA ARG A 42 -13.88 -7.92 -8.33
C ARG A 42 -13.43 -9.38 -8.24
N PRO A 43 -12.98 -9.99 -9.34
CA PRO A 43 -12.43 -11.35 -9.36
C PRO A 43 -10.98 -11.36 -8.84
N ILE A 44 -10.78 -10.88 -7.61
CA ILE A 44 -9.47 -10.82 -6.95
C ILE A 44 -9.52 -11.76 -5.76
N ASP A 45 -8.61 -12.72 -5.71
CA ASP A 45 -8.55 -13.69 -4.63
C ASP A 45 -7.77 -13.15 -3.42
N SER A 46 -7.84 -13.89 -2.31
CA SER A 46 -7.15 -13.49 -1.09
C SER A 46 -5.62 -13.60 -1.18
N GLU A 47 -5.11 -14.44 -2.07
CA GLU A 47 -3.66 -14.66 -2.23
C GLU A 47 -3.03 -13.51 -3.03
N GLU A 48 -3.72 -12.99 -4.05
CA GLU A 48 -3.37 -11.78 -4.78
C GLU A 48 -3.31 -10.57 -3.85
N LEU A 49 -4.27 -10.43 -2.93
CA LEU A 49 -4.24 -9.37 -1.92
C LEU A 49 -3.07 -9.50 -0.94
N LYS A 50 -2.71 -10.73 -0.54
CA LYS A 50 -1.53 -10.98 0.30
C LYS A 50 -0.25 -10.62 -0.46
N THR A 51 -0.18 -10.99 -1.73
CA THR A 51 0.95 -10.69 -2.62
C THR A 51 1.12 -9.18 -2.78
N LEU A 52 0.03 -8.45 -3.05
CA LEU A 52 0.02 -6.99 -3.04
C LEU A 52 0.55 -6.42 -1.73
N GLY A 53 0.08 -6.95 -0.58
CA GLY A 53 0.57 -6.51 0.73
C GLY A 53 2.08 -6.73 0.93
N MET A 54 2.63 -7.82 0.39
CA MET A 54 4.07 -8.09 0.40
C MET A 54 4.84 -7.13 -0.51
N GLU A 55 4.34 -6.85 -1.70
CA GLU A 55 4.97 -5.91 -2.64
C GLU A 55 4.99 -4.49 -2.08
N VAL A 56 3.89 -4.06 -1.45
CA VAL A 56 3.81 -2.76 -0.77
C VAL A 56 4.86 -2.68 0.34
N GLU A 57 4.97 -3.71 1.18
CA GLU A 57 5.99 -3.73 2.24
C GLU A 57 7.41 -3.67 1.67
N ALA A 58 7.67 -4.44 0.62
CA ALA A 58 8.97 -4.48 -0.04
C ALA A 58 9.35 -3.13 -0.64
N ASP A 59 8.41 -2.45 -1.34
CA ASP A 59 8.61 -1.11 -1.90
C ASP A 59 8.91 -0.09 -0.79
N LEU A 60 8.14 -0.11 0.29
CA LEU A 60 8.33 0.81 1.40
C LEU A 60 9.67 0.60 2.11
N ARG A 61 10.09 -0.66 2.31
CA ARG A 61 11.41 -0.99 2.87
C ARG A 61 12.55 -0.62 1.94
N ALA A 62 12.38 -0.80 0.62
CA ALA A 62 13.40 -0.46 -0.37
C ALA A 62 13.73 1.03 -0.40
N ARG A 63 12.82 1.90 0.07
CA ARG A 63 13.07 3.34 0.24
C ARG A 63 14.08 3.66 1.34
N GLY A 64 14.41 2.71 2.22
CA GLY A 64 15.40 2.88 3.29
C GLY A 64 14.97 3.82 4.42
N LEU A 65 13.67 4.14 4.51
CA LEU A 65 13.13 5.02 5.54
C LEU A 65 12.70 4.20 6.76
N ALA A 66 13.17 4.59 7.96
CA ALA A 66 12.73 3.98 9.21
C ALA A 66 11.27 4.33 9.55
N GLN A 67 10.80 5.48 9.06
CA GLN A 67 9.46 5.99 9.28
C GLN A 67 8.89 6.53 7.97
N ILE A 68 7.65 6.14 7.67
CA ILE A 68 6.89 6.55 6.49
C ILE A 68 5.55 7.12 6.91
N THR A 69 4.89 7.87 6.03
CA THR A 69 3.55 8.39 6.31
C THR A 69 2.48 7.41 5.84
N SER A 70 1.26 7.53 6.36
CA SER A 70 0.09 6.80 5.83
C SER A 70 -0.18 7.15 4.36
N GLU A 71 0.23 8.34 3.92
CA GLU A 71 0.16 8.74 2.52
C GLU A 71 1.14 7.95 1.66
N ASP A 72 2.37 7.74 2.12
CA ASP A 72 3.35 6.91 1.41
C ASP A 72 2.86 5.48 1.24
N VAL A 73 2.21 4.92 2.26
CA VAL A 73 1.57 3.60 2.18
C VAL A 73 0.48 3.58 1.11
N GLY A 74 -0.40 4.58 1.08
CA GLY A 74 -1.45 4.70 0.06
C GLY A 74 -0.87 4.78 -1.36
N LYS A 75 0.19 5.58 -1.55
CA LYS A 75 0.91 5.66 -2.83
C LYS A 75 1.56 4.33 -3.23
N ALA A 76 2.17 3.63 -2.27
CA ALA A 76 2.80 2.33 -2.51
C ALA A 76 1.78 1.26 -2.90
N ILE A 77 0.52 1.35 -2.43
CA ILE A 77 -0.59 0.45 -2.81
C ILE A 77 -1.04 0.68 -4.26
N LEU A 78 -1.08 1.95 -4.71
CA LEU A 78 -1.64 2.30 -6.01
C LEU A 78 -0.97 1.57 -7.17
N LYS A 79 0.36 1.41 -7.13
CA LYS A 79 1.12 0.76 -8.19
C LYS A 79 0.76 -0.73 -8.36
N PRO A 80 0.92 -1.62 -7.35
CA PRO A 80 0.55 -3.02 -7.49
C PRO A 80 -0.95 -3.21 -7.67
N LEU A 81 -1.79 -2.35 -7.08
CA LEU A 81 -3.24 -2.44 -7.27
C LEU A 81 -3.66 -2.12 -8.72
N ARG A 82 -2.96 -1.18 -9.39
CA ARG A 82 -3.18 -0.86 -10.80
C ARG A 82 -2.90 -2.05 -11.72
N GLU A 83 -1.80 -2.75 -11.47
CA GLU A 83 -1.42 -3.94 -12.24
C GLU A 83 -2.38 -5.11 -11.97
N LEU A 84 -2.87 -5.21 -10.74
CA LEU A 84 -3.82 -6.25 -10.33
C LEU A 84 -5.22 -6.02 -10.92
N ASP A 85 -5.77 -4.81 -10.77
CA ASP A 85 -7.12 -4.48 -11.25
C ASP A 85 -7.34 -2.96 -11.38
N GLU A 86 -7.56 -2.50 -12.62
CA GLU A 86 -7.77 -1.08 -12.93
C GLU A 86 -9.01 -0.48 -12.23
N VAL A 87 -10.06 -1.27 -12.00
CA VAL A 87 -11.31 -0.78 -11.36
C VAL A 87 -11.13 -0.65 -9.85
N ALA A 88 -10.50 -1.62 -9.21
CA ALA A 88 -10.14 -1.55 -7.80
C ALA A 88 -9.16 -0.40 -7.55
N TYR A 89 -8.20 -0.19 -8.45
CA TYR A 89 -7.32 0.98 -8.44
C TYR A 89 -8.13 2.27 -8.45
N LEU A 90 -9.06 2.47 -9.40
CA LEU A 90 -9.86 3.69 -9.49
C LEU A 90 -10.69 3.94 -8.22
N ARG A 91 -11.27 2.88 -7.64
CA ARG A 91 -12.03 2.96 -6.38
C ARG A 91 -11.15 3.32 -5.19
N PHE A 92 -9.94 2.79 -5.13
CA PHE A 92 -9.00 3.12 -4.06
C PHE A 92 -8.46 4.55 -4.23
N ALA A 93 -8.06 4.89 -5.45
CA ALA A 93 -7.55 6.21 -5.82
C ALA A 93 -8.56 7.31 -5.53
N SER A 94 -9.86 7.09 -5.79
CA SER A 94 -10.89 8.10 -5.55
C SER A 94 -11.03 8.50 -4.08
N VAL A 95 -10.90 7.54 -3.16
CA VAL A 95 -10.91 7.82 -1.72
C VAL A 95 -9.59 8.44 -1.29
N TYR A 96 -8.47 7.88 -1.75
CA TYR A 96 -7.14 8.31 -1.32
C TYR A 96 -6.78 9.72 -1.80
N GLN A 97 -7.14 10.07 -3.04
CA GLN A 97 -6.88 11.37 -3.64
C GLN A 97 -8.05 12.35 -3.47
N ASN A 98 -9.10 11.97 -2.74
CA ASN A 98 -10.32 12.76 -2.53
C ASN A 98 -10.93 13.27 -3.84
N PHE A 99 -11.24 12.37 -4.77
CA PHE A 99 -11.91 12.75 -6.01
C PHE A 99 -13.23 13.44 -5.68
N THR A 100 -13.44 14.60 -6.28
CA THR A 100 -14.60 15.47 -6.01
C THR A 100 -15.63 15.41 -7.12
N GLY A 101 -15.24 14.98 -8.33
CA GLY A 101 -16.13 14.96 -9.48
C GLY A 101 -15.63 14.10 -10.63
N LEU A 102 -16.38 14.15 -11.74
CA LEU A 102 -16.12 13.35 -12.93
C LEU A 102 -14.73 13.62 -13.53
N GLU A 103 -14.28 14.88 -13.50
CA GLU A 103 -12.99 15.30 -14.05
C GLU A 103 -11.80 14.55 -13.41
N ASP A 104 -11.88 14.25 -12.10
CA ASP A 104 -10.83 13.49 -11.40
C ASP A 104 -10.77 12.04 -11.89
N PHE A 105 -11.93 11.44 -12.17
CA PHE A 105 -12.00 10.11 -12.77
C PHE A 105 -11.48 10.11 -14.20
N GLU A 106 -11.84 11.10 -15.01
CA GLU A 106 -11.35 11.22 -16.39
C GLU A 106 -9.82 11.32 -16.42
N ARG A 107 -9.22 12.16 -15.56
CA ARG A 107 -7.77 12.25 -15.42
C ARG A 107 -7.14 10.92 -15.04
N ALA A 108 -7.69 10.25 -14.03
CA ALA A 108 -7.18 8.96 -13.58
C ALA A 108 -7.30 7.88 -14.68
N ILE A 109 -8.38 7.88 -15.45
CA ILE A 109 -8.57 6.96 -16.59
C ILE A 109 -7.58 7.27 -17.71
N ASP A 110 -7.33 8.55 -18.00
CA ASP A 110 -6.35 8.94 -19.03
C ASP A 110 -4.93 8.55 -18.62
N ASP A 111 -4.58 8.71 -17.34
CA ASP A 111 -3.31 8.24 -16.80
C ASP A 111 -3.19 6.71 -16.83
N LEU A 112 -4.31 6.00 -16.61
CA LEU A 112 -4.36 4.55 -16.78
C LEU A 112 -4.05 4.12 -18.22
N LYS A 113 -4.64 4.80 -19.21
CA LYS A 113 -4.45 4.52 -20.64
C LYS A 113 -3.04 4.83 -21.13
N LYS A 114 -2.38 5.86 -20.59
CA LYS A 114 -1.05 6.32 -21.04
C LYS A 114 0.11 5.45 -20.58
N SER A 115 -0.03 4.68 -19.51
CA SER A 115 1.04 3.79 -19.03
C SER A 115 0.91 2.35 -19.53
N LYS A 116 0.14 2.15 -20.60
CA LYS A 116 0.00 0.91 -21.36
C LYS A 116 0.77 1.03 -22.68
#